data_AF-A0A9Y3RWC5-F1
#
_entry.id   AF-A0A9Y3RWC5-F1
#
_cell.length_a   1.000
_cell.length_b   1.000
_cell.length_c   1.000
_cell.angle_alpha   90.00
_cell.angle_beta   90.00
_cell.angle_gamma   90.00
#
_symmetry.space_group_name_H-M   'P 1'
#
loop_
_entity.id
_entity.type
_entity.pdbx_description
1 polymer ?
#
loop_
_entity_poly.entity_id
_entity_poly.type
_entity_poly.pdbx_seq_one_letter_code
_entity_poly.pdbx_strand_id
1 'polypeptide(L)'
;MVSCVYLAAKYPKIKTLMGPDPRLKWIVCMMVVIQFVAFYLVKDLDWKWVLFWTYAFGSCINHSMTLAIHEISHNTAFGNNKAMLNRYFAIFANLPIGLPYSASFKRYHLDHHRYLGGDGIDVDIPTDFEGWFFCTRFRKFIWIILQPLFYAIRPLCINPKPITQLEMTNVAFQVTFNVLLYWLWGAKPVVYMLAGSMLGMGLHPISGHFIAEHYMFLKGHETYSYYGSLNLLTFNVGYHNEHHDFPSIPGRRLPMVKEIAAEYYADLPQYTSWVKVLYDFIMDDTISPYSRIKRKLKGEVKQE
;
A
#
# COMPACT_ATOMS: atom_id res chain seq x y z
N MET A 1 18.52 -8.59 8.63
CA MET A 1 17.29 -8.67 9.44
C MET A 1 17.40 -9.84 10.40
N VAL A 2 17.08 -9.64 11.68
CA VAL A 2 16.99 -10.74 12.64
C VAL A 2 15.70 -11.51 12.36
N SER A 3 15.71 -12.83 12.38
CA SER A 3 14.51 -13.62 12.04
C SER A 3 13.36 -13.31 13.02
N CYS A 4 12.16 -13.08 12.50
CA CYS A 4 10.95 -12.88 13.31
C CYS A 4 10.67 -14.06 14.27
N VAL A 5 11.07 -15.28 13.90
CA VAL A 5 10.98 -16.48 14.75
C VAL A 5 11.84 -16.33 16.01
N TYR A 6 13.05 -15.79 15.85
CA TYR A 6 13.95 -15.54 16.96
C TYR A 6 13.38 -14.44 17.88
N LEU A 7 12.91 -13.33 17.30
CA LEU A 7 12.32 -12.22 18.07
C LEU A 7 11.07 -12.67 18.85
N ALA A 8 10.20 -13.47 18.24
CA ALA A 8 9.00 -14.02 18.90
C ALA A 8 9.34 -15.02 20.01
N ALA A 9 10.48 -15.71 19.92
CA ALA A 9 10.96 -16.62 20.97
C ALA A 9 11.56 -15.83 22.16
N LYS A 10 12.37 -14.80 21.86
CA LYS A 10 12.98 -13.94 22.87
C LYS A 10 11.96 -13.06 23.60
N TYR A 11 10.94 -12.56 22.88
CA TYR A 11 9.87 -11.73 23.44
C TYR A 11 8.49 -12.36 23.22
N PRO A 12 8.08 -13.33 24.04
CA PRO A 12 6.78 -13.98 23.92
C PRO A 12 5.59 -13.01 23.95
N LYS A 13 5.74 -11.85 24.62
CA LYS A 13 4.73 -10.78 24.67
C LYS A 13 4.34 -10.26 23.28
N ILE A 14 5.23 -10.29 22.28
CA ILE A 14 4.91 -9.88 20.91
C ILE A 14 3.76 -10.71 20.34
N LYS A 15 3.69 -12.02 20.65
CA LYS A 15 2.60 -12.88 20.18
C LYS A 15 1.22 -12.45 20.69
N THR A 16 1.16 -11.79 21.84
CA THR A 16 -0.11 -11.26 22.41
C THR A 16 -0.66 -10.08 21.61
N LEU A 17 0.16 -9.46 20.77
CA LEU A 17 -0.24 -8.35 19.90
C LEU A 17 -0.89 -8.83 18.60
N MET A 18 -0.70 -10.10 18.23
CA MET A 18 -1.28 -10.69 17.03
C MET A 18 -2.79 -10.85 17.16
N GLY A 19 -3.50 -10.74 16.04
CA GLY A 19 -4.96 -10.92 15.97
C GLY A 19 -5.68 -9.65 15.52
N PRO A 20 -7.02 -9.63 15.56
CA PRO A 20 -7.78 -8.56 14.93
C PRO A 20 -7.71 -7.23 15.69
N ASP A 21 -7.83 -6.12 14.96
CA ASP A 21 -8.18 -4.81 15.47
C ASP A 21 -9.68 -4.54 15.27
N PRO A 22 -10.50 -4.56 16.34
CA PRO A 22 -11.94 -4.36 16.22
C PRO A 22 -12.34 -2.96 15.73
N ARG A 23 -11.42 -1.98 15.73
CA ARG A 23 -11.68 -0.61 15.27
C ARG A 23 -11.57 -0.45 13.76
N LEU A 24 -10.72 -1.26 13.11
CA LEU A 24 -10.38 -1.11 11.69
C LEU A 24 -11.63 -1.09 10.80
N LYS A 25 -12.56 -2.02 11.02
CA LYS A 25 -13.82 -2.09 10.26
C LYS A 25 -14.66 -0.81 10.36
N TRP A 26 -14.69 -0.16 11.52
CA TRP A 26 -15.47 1.05 11.73
C TRP A 26 -14.82 2.26 11.07
N ILE A 27 -13.48 2.36 11.15
CA ILE A 27 -12.70 3.40 10.47
C ILE A 27 -12.89 3.30 8.95
N VAL A 28 -12.81 2.08 8.41
CA VAL A 28 -13.02 1.82 6.97
C VAL A 28 -14.45 2.18 6.55
N CYS A 29 -15.47 1.73 7.28
CA CYS A 29 -16.85 2.10 6.98
C CYS A 29 -17.06 3.63 7.01
N MET A 30 -16.47 4.32 7.99
CA MET A 30 -16.52 5.78 8.07
C MET A 30 -15.85 6.42 6.84
N MET A 31 -14.66 5.97 6.45
CA MET A 31 -13.96 6.49 5.26
C MET A 31 -14.73 6.25 3.96
N VAL A 32 -15.40 5.09 3.82
CA VAL A 32 -16.29 4.83 2.67
C VAL A 32 -17.45 5.82 2.68
N VAL A 33 -18.14 6.00 3.81
CA VAL A 33 -19.25 6.98 3.91
C VAL A 33 -18.78 8.39 3.59
N ILE A 34 -17.63 8.81 4.11
CA ILE A 34 -17.02 10.11 3.82
C ILE A 34 -16.79 10.27 2.31
N GLN A 35 -16.25 9.26 1.62
CA GLN A 35 -16.05 9.33 0.18
C GLN A 35 -17.36 9.37 -0.59
N PHE A 36 -18.38 8.64 -0.17
CA PHE A 36 -19.71 8.72 -0.79
C PHE A 36 -20.31 10.13 -0.67
N VAL A 37 -20.18 10.76 0.49
CA VAL A 37 -20.59 12.16 0.67
C VAL A 37 -19.77 13.08 -0.23
N ALA A 38 -18.45 12.90 -0.29
CA ALA A 38 -17.59 13.69 -1.18
C ALA A 38 -17.99 13.56 -2.64
N PHE A 39 -18.28 12.33 -3.12
CA PHE A 39 -18.77 12.08 -4.46
C PHE A 39 -20.06 12.85 -4.78
N TYR A 40 -21.02 12.87 -3.84
CA TYR A 40 -22.24 13.65 -4.00
C TYR A 40 -21.96 15.16 -4.07
N LEU A 41 -21.06 15.67 -3.22
CA LEU A 41 -20.74 17.11 -3.16
C LEU A 41 -20.01 17.61 -4.41
N VAL A 42 -19.07 16.83 -4.96
CA VAL A 42 -18.25 17.28 -6.11
C VAL A 42 -19.04 17.36 -7.43
N LYS A 43 -20.22 16.75 -7.52
CA LYS A 43 -21.03 16.71 -8.75
C LYS A 43 -21.46 18.12 -9.22
N ASP A 44 -21.69 19.04 -8.29
CA ASP A 44 -22.19 20.39 -8.60
C ASP A 44 -21.06 21.43 -8.66
N LEU A 45 -19.81 21.06 -8.37
CA LEU A 45 -18.67 21.98 -8.35
C LEU A 45 -18.12 22.27 -9.75
N ASP A 46 -17.56 23.46 -9.95
CA ASP A 46 -16.73 23.74 -11.14
C ASP A 46 -15.53 22.77 -11.20
N TRP A 47 -15.09 22.43 -12.41
CA TRP A 47 -13.97 21.50 -12.62
C TRP A 47 -12.69 21.87 -11.85
N LYS A 48 -12.34 23.16 -11.75
CA LYS A 48 -11.19 23.62 -10.96
C LYS A 48 -11.29 23.18 -9.48
N TRP A 49 -12.50 23.23 -8.90
CA TRP A 49 -12.75 22.83 -7.53
C TRP A 49 -12.82 21.32 -7.38
N VAL A 50 -13.33 20.60 -8.38
CA VAL A 50 -13.23 19.13 -8.43
C VAL A 50 -11.76 18.70 -8.37
N LEU A 51 -10.90 19.27 -9.22
CA LEU A 51 -9.48 18.94 -9.25
C LEU A 51 -8.76 19.33 -7.94
N PHE A 52 -9.07 20.51 -7.40
CA PHE A 52 -8.52 20.94 -6.11
C PHE A 52 -8.88 19.96 -4.98
N TRP A 53 -10.16 19.62 -4.81
CA TRP A 53 -10.59 18.68 -3.77
C TRP A 53 -10.13 17.26 -4.02
N THR A 54 -9.98 16.86 -5.28
CA THR A 54 -9.37 15.57 -5.64
C THR A 54 -7.97 15.44 -5.04
N TYR A 55 -7.13 16.48 -5.16
CA TYR A 55 -5.77 16.46 -4.63
C TYR A 55 -5.67 16.78 -3.12
N ALA A 56 -6.48 17.71 -2.62
CA ALA A 56 -6.38 18.13 -1.23
C ALA A 56 -7.02 17.11 -0.26
N PHE A 57 -8.07 16.41 -0.71
CA PHE A 57 -8.90 15.55 0.14
C PHE A 57 -9.05 14.14 -0.43
N GLY A 58 -9.46 14.01 -1.69
CA GLY A 58 -9.73 12.71 -2.32
C GLY A 58 -8.53 11.78 -2.33
N SER A 59 -7.35 12.28 -2.69
CA SER A 59 -6.09 11.52 -2.68
C SER A 59 -5.65 11.13 -1.29
N CYS A 60 -5.86 11.98 -0.27
CA CYS A 60 -5.56 11.64 1.12
C CYS A 60 -6.40 10.44 1.59
N ILE A 61 -7.72 10.49 1.36
CA ILE A 61 -8.62 9.41 1.77
C ILE A 61 -8.40 8.16 0.93
N ASN A 62 -8.18 8.28 -0.39
CA ASN A 62 -7.89 7.12 -1.22
C ASN A 62 -6.57 6.45 -0.82
N HIS A 63 -5.52 7.22 -0.55
CA HIS A 63 -4.26 6.67 -0.06
C HIS A 63 -4.44 6.01 1.31
N SER A 64 -5.18 6.62 2.22
CA SER A 64 -5.53 5.97 3.49
C SER A 64 -6.29 4.66 3.25
N MET A 65 -7.25 4.65 2.32
CA MET A 65 -8.07 3.47 2.01
C MET A 65 -7.23 2.33 1.41
N THR A 66 -6.22 2.63 0.58
CA THR A 66 -5.34 1.59 0.06
C THR A 66 -4.54 0.91 1.17
N LEU A 67 -4.14 1.68 2.18
CA LEU A 67 -3.46 1.14 3.37
C LEU A 67 -4.41 0.43 4.33
N ALA A 68 -5.68 0.82 4.35
CA ALA A 68 -6.69 0.04 5.06
C ALA A 68 -6.91 -1.34 4.40
N ILE A 69 -6.94 -1.38 3.05
CA ILE A 69 -6.99 -2.64 2.29
C ILE A 69 -5.72 -3.48 2.52
N HIS A 70 -4.56 -2.84 2.67
CA HIS A 70 -3.33 -3.49 3.12
C HIS A 70 -3.50 -4.17 4.49
N GLU A 71 -4.02 -3.47 5.49
CA GLU A 71 -4.28 -4.07 6.81
C GLU A 71 -5.28 -5.24 6.72
N ILE A 72 -6.39 -5.05 6.01
CA ILE A 72 -7.41 -6.10 5.80
C ILE A 72 -6.80 -7.32 5.08
N SER A 73 -5.81 -7.09 4.22
CA SER A 73 -5.09 -8.15 3.51
C SER A 73 -4.30 -9.06 4.45
N HIS A 74 -3.94 -8.59 5.63
CA HIS A 74 -3.35 -9.41 6.71
C HIS A 74 -4.40 -10.05 7.63
N ASN A 75 -5.67 -10.01 7.23
CA ASN A 75 -6.83 -10.49 7.98
C ASN A 75 -7.01 -9.79 9.35
N THR A 76 -6.50 -8.58 9.53
CA THR A 76 -6.53 -7.88 10.82
C THR A 76 -7.89 -7.27 11.15
N ALA A 77 -8.84 -7.19 10.20
CA ALA A 77 -10.18 -6.65 10.47
C ALA A 77 -11.09 -7.66 11.21
N PHE A 78 -11.05 -8.94 10.81
CA PHE A 78 -11.92 -9.99 11.40
C PHE A 78 -11.17 -11.23 11.91
N GLY A 79 -9.84 -11.27 11.75
CA GLY A 79 -8.99 -12.39 12.12
C GLY A 79 -8.95 -13.51 11.07
N ASN A 80 -7.98 -14.42 11.22
CA ASN A 80 -7.74 -15.53 10.28
C ASN A 80 -8.90 -16.52 10.19
N ASN A 81 -9.62 -16.75 11.29
CA ASN A 81 -10.79 -17.64 11.32
C ASN A 81 -11.95 -17.15 10.43
N LYS A 82 -11.93 -15.88 10.03
CA LYS A 82 -12.94 -15.25 9.17
C LYS A 82 -12.29 -14.66 7.92
N ALA A 83 -11.34 -15.39 7.32
CA ALA A 83 -10.58 -14.92 6.16
C ALA A 83 -11.49 -14.42 5.01
N MET A 84 -12.56 -15.16 4.67
CA MET A 84 -13.50 -14.74 3.62
C MET A 84 -14.24 -13.44 3.94
N LEU A 85 -14.56 -13.18 5.21
CA LEU A 85 -15.17 -11.91 5.60
C LEU A 85 -14.20 -10.74 5.39
N ASN A 86 -12.89 -10.94 5.64
CA ASN A 86 -11.88 -9.94 5.28
C ASN A 86 -11.83 -9.72 3.75
N ARG A 87 -12.02 -10.76 2.92
CA ARG A 87 -12.08 -10.62 1.44
C ARG A 87 -13.19 -9.70 1.00
N TYR A 88 -14.43 -10.00 1.41
CA TYR A 88 -15.58 -9.21 1.01
C TYR A 88 -15.52 -7.79 1.59
N PHE A 89 -14.99 -7.65 2.80
CA PHE A 89 -14.77 -6.34 3.39
C PHE A 89 -13.70 -5.52 2.66
N ALA A 90 -12.64 -6.15 2.15
CA ALA A 90 -11.65 -5.49 1.30
C ALA A 90 -12.28 -5.02 -0.03
N ILE A 91 -13.16 -5.83 -0.65
CA ILE A 91 -13.91 -5.43 -1.86
C ILE A 91 -14.82 -4.22 -1.57
N PHE A 92 -15.48 -4.19 -0.40
CA PHE A 92 -16.25 -3.03 0.04
C PHE A 92 -15.37 -1.79 0.25
N ALA A 93 -14.23 -1.93 0.92
CA ALA A 93 -13.25 -0.87 1.11
C ALA A 93 -12.65 -0.38 -0.23
N ASN A 94 -12.64 -1.23 -1.26
CA ASN A 94 -12.14 -0.91 -2.59
C ASN A 94 -13.04 0.08 -3.33
N LEU A 95 -14.35 0.15 -3.04
CA LEU A 95 -15.30 0.92 -3.87
C LEU A 95 -14.84 2.36 -4.15
N PRO A 96 -14.35 3.14 -3.17
CA PRO A 96 -13.88 4.52 -3.41
C PRO A 96 -12.56 4.66 -4.18
N ILE A 97 -11.88 3.56 -4.52
CA ILE A 97 -10.63 3.58 -5.30
C ILE A 97 -10.89 3.65 -6.80
N GLY A 98 -12.02 3.10 -7.27
CA GLY A 98 -12.40 3.11 -8.68
C GLY A 98 -11.78 2.01 -9.55
N LEU A 99 -10.82 1.23 -9.03
CA LEU A 99 -10.16 0.13 -9.74
C LEU A 99 -10.23 -1.18 -8.93
N PRO A 100 -10.63 -2.32 -9.50
CA PRO A 100 -10.87 -3.55 -8.74
C PRO A 100 -9.57 -4.31 -8.41
N TYR A 101 -8.86 -3.88 -7.37
CA TYR A 101 -7.51 -4.38 -7.10
C TYR A 101 -7.39 -5.20 -5.79
N SER A 102 -8.31 -5.05 -4.83
CA SER A 102 -8.17 -5.59 -3.48
C SER A 102 -7.99 -7.12 -3.42
N ALA A 103 -8.68 -7.86 -4.30
CA ALA A 103 -8.57 -9.32 -4.36
C ALA A 103 -7.17 -9.77 -4.83
N SER A 104 -6.69 -9.21 -5.94
CA SER A 104 -5.37 -9.51 -6.48
C SER A 104 -4.25 -8.99 -5.58
N PHE A 105 -4.43 -7.77 -5.04
CA PHE A 105 -3.47 -7.13 -4.15
C PHE A 105 -3.10 -8.05 -3.00
N LYS A 106 -4.06 -8.67 -2.31
CA LYS A 106 -3.72 -9.55 -1.17
C LYS A 106 -2.80 -10.71 -1.57
N ARG A 107 -3.01 -11.32 -2.74
CA ARG A 107 -2.21 -12.46 -3.20
C ARG A 107 -0.76 -12.03 -3.47
N TYR A 108 -0.58 -10.96 -4.24
CA TYR A 108 0.75 -10.42 -4.52
C TYR A 108 1.44 -9.88 -3.27
N HIS A 109 0.69 -9.21 -2.40
CA HIS A 109 1.20 -8.63 -1.16
C HIS A 109 1.67 -9.70 -0.16
N LEU A 110 0.96 -10.82 -0.04
CA LEU A 110 1.42 -11.94 0.77
C LEU A 110 2.69 -12.58 0.20
N ASP A 111 2.80 -12.70 -1.12
CA ASP A 111 4.02 -13.19 -1.76
C ASP A 111 5.19 -12.23 -1.53
N HIS A 112 4.95 -10.91 -1.57
CA HIS A 112 5.93 -9.88 -1.23
C HIS A 112 6.46 -10.03 0.20
N HIS A 113 5.59 -10.20 1.20
CA HIS A 113 6.03 -10.46 2.58
C HIS A 113 6.78 -11.79 2.74
N ARG A 114 6.34 -12.84 2.03
CA ARG A 114 6.93 -14.17 2.15
C ARG A 114 8.27 -14.29 1.43
N TYR A 115 8.41 -13.63 0.28
CA TYR A 115 9.54 -13.73 -0.64
C TYR A 115 10.11 -12.36 -0.96
N LEU A 116 10.26 -11.49 0.05
CA LEU A 116 10.75 -10.13 -0.12
C LEU A 116 12.01 -10.07 -0.98
N GLY A 117 11.99 -9.27 -2.05
CA GLY A 117 13.08 -9.12 -3.01
C GLY A 117 13.31 -10.34 -3.92
N GLY A 118 12.42 -11.34 -3.91
CA GLY A 118 12.52 -12.56 -4.70
C GLY A 118 12.27 -12.32 -6.19
N ASP A 119 13.28 -12.60 -7.01
CA ASP A 119 13.19 -12.43 -8.46
C ASP A 119 12.05 -13.26 -9.07
N GLY A 120 11.24 -12.63 -9.92
CA GLY A 120 10.08 -13.24 -10.58
C GLY A 120 8.88 -13.51 -9.67
N ILE A 121 8.98 -13.28 -8.35
CA ILE A 121 7.89 -13.54 -7.39
C ILE A 121 7.43 -12.26 -6.70
N ASP A 122 8.35 -11.48 -6.17
CA ASP A 122 8.05 -10.18 -5.56
C ASP A 122 7.85 -9.14 -6.66
N VAL A 123 6.59 -8.89 -6.98
CA VAL A 123 6.16 -7.97 -8.05
C VAL A 123 6.32 -6.50 -7.67
N ASP A 124 6.72 -6.18 -6.44
CA ASP A 124 7.02 -4.80 -6.06
C ASP A 124 8.35 -4.32 -6.65
N ILE A 125 9.22 -5.23 -7.09
CA ILE A 125 10.51 -4.88 -7.73
C ILE A 125 10.23 -4.35 -9.15
N PRO A 126 10.71 -3.14 -9.51
CA PRO A 126 10.59 -2.62 -10.87
C PRO A 126 11.18 -3.54 -11.93
N THR A 127 10.61 -3.50 -13.12
CA THR A 127 11.17 -4.21 -14.29
C THR A 127 12.52 -3.63 -14.70
N ASP A 128 13.29 -4.40 -15.47
CA ASP A 128 14.56 -3.91 -16.01
C ASP A 128 14.36 -2.68 -16.91
N PHE A 129 13.25 -2.60 -17.64
CA PHE A 129 12.89 -1.41 -18.41
C PHE A 129 12.67 -0.19 -17.50
N GLU A 130 11.92 -0.34 -16.40
CA GLU A 130 11.68 0.76 -15.47
C GLU A 130 13.00 1.28 -14.87
N GLY A 131 13.89 0.37 -14.44
CA GLY A 131 15.21 0.72 -13.92
C GLY A 131 16.08 1.45 -14.95
N TRP A 132 16.15 0.93 -16.17
CA TRP A 132 16.98 1.49 -17.23
C TRP A 132 16.46 2.83 -17.73
N PHE A 133 15.15 2.94 -17.97
CA PHE A 133 14.56 4.12 -18.60
C PHE A 133 14.43 5.30 -17.64
N PHE A 134 13.96 5.05 -16.41
CA PHE A 134 13.67 6.09 -15.41
C PHE A 134 14.86 6.37 -14.49
N CYS A 135 16.04 6.56 -15.07
CA CYS A 135 17.29 6.78 -14.33
C CYS A 135 17.74 8.26 -14.23
N THR A 136 17.06 9.19 -14.89
CA THR A 136 17.37 10.64 -14.81
C THR A 136 16.34 11.36 -13.95
N ARG A 137 16.70 12.52 -13.37
CA ARG A 137 15.81 13.29 -12.46
C ARG A 137 14.41 13.54 -13.04
N PHE A 138 14.33 14.06 -14.26
CA PHE A 138 13.05 14.30 -14.93
C PHE A 138 12.26 13.00 -15.13
N ARG A 139 12.92 11.93 -15.56
CA ARG A 139 12.23 10.65 -15.78
C ARG A 139 11.79 10.02 -14.44
N LYS A 140 12.59 10.10 -13.37
CA LYS A 140 12.17 9.67 -12.02
C LYS A 140 10.95 10.42 -11.51
N PHE A 141 10.87 11.73 -11.78
CA PHE A 141 9.66 12.50 -11.49
C PHE A 141 8.43 11.98 -12.26
N ILE A 142 8.57 11.71 -13.56
CA ILE A 142 7.49 11.08 -14.35
C ILE A 142 7.16 9.66 -13.82
N TRP A 143 8.15 8.89 -13.40
CA TRP A 143 7.96 7.56 -12.84
C TRP A 143 7.09 7.59 -11.58
N ILE A 144 7.30 8.57 -10.67
CA ILE A 144 6.44 8.76 -9.49
C ILE A 144 4.98 9.05 -9.89
N ILE A 145 4.76 9.89 -10.92
CA ILE A 145 3.40 10.16 -11.41
C ILE A 145 2.73 8.89 -11.96
N LEU A 146 3.50 8.05 -12.65
CA LEU A 146 3.02 6.81 -13.29
C LEU A 146 3.06 5.60 -12.35
N GLN A 147 3.59 5.73 -11.13
CA GLN A 147 3.73 4.66 -10.16
C GLN A 147 2.44 3.86 -9.93
N PRO A 148 1.24 4.48 -9.79
CA PRO A 148 -0.01 3.72 -9.64
C PRO A 148 -0.27 2.77 -10.83
N LEU A 149 0.08 3.19 -12.05
CA LEU A 149 -0.07 2.37 -13.25
C LEU A 149 0.92 1.21 -13.26
N PHE A 150 2.17 1.46 -12.85
CA PHE A 150 3.15 0.39 -12.73
C PHE A 150 2.73 -0.63 -11.67
N TYR A 151 2.25 -0.21 -10.51
CA TYR A 151 1.73 -1.14 -9.50
C TYR A 151 0.53 -1.96 -9.98
N ALA A 152 -0.31 -1.41 -10.86
CA ALA A 152 -1.43 -2.14 -11.44
C ALA A 152 -1.01 -3.14 -12.54
N ILE A 153 -0.07 -2.77 -13.39
CA ILE A 153 0.28 -3.52 -14.61
C ILE A 153 1.42 -4.49 -14.36
N ARG A 154 2.46 -4.07 -13.62
CA ARG A 154 3.69 -4.83 -13.41
C ARG A 154 3.46 -6.26 -12.90
N PRO A 155 2.53 -6.51 -11.94
CA PRO A 155 2.26 -7.89 -11.51
C PRO A 155 1.82 -8.81 -12.65
N LEU A 156 1.07 -8.28 -13.63
CA LEU A 156 0.60 -9.03 -14.80
C LEU A 156 1.73 -9.36 -15.79
N CYS A 157 2.82 -8.58 -15.76
CA CYS A 157 4.00 -8.80 -16.60
C CYS A 157 5.02 -9.72 -15.94
N ILE A 158 5.21 -9.61 -14.61
CA ILE A 158 6.25 -10.34 -13.88
C ILE A 158 5.75 -11.72 -13.45
N ASN A 159 4.58 -11.79 -12.82
CA ASN A 159 4.08 -13.04 -12.23
C ASN A 159 2.55 -13.15 -12.37
N PRO A 160 2.02 -13.26 -13.59
CA PRO A 160 0.57 -13.27 -13.82
C PRO A 160 -0.09 -14.45 -13.09
N LYS A 161 -0.94 -14.12 -12.12
CA LYS A 161 -1.75 -15.10 -11.39
C LYS A 161 -3.06 -15.42 -12.13
N PRO A 162 -3.57 -16.67 -12.02
CA PRO A 162 -4.87 -17.02 -12.58
C PRO A 162 -5.99 -16.23 -11.89
N ILE A 163 -6.96 -15.79 -12.69
CA ILE A 163 -8.15 -15.07 -12.22
C ILE A 163 -9.05 -16.05 -11.46
N THR A 164 -9.43 -15.71 -10.23
CA THR A 164 -10.36 -16.50 -9.42
C THR A 164 -11.73 -15.83 -9.32
N GLN A 165 -12.67 -16.52 -8.67
CA GLN A 165 -14.00 -15.99 -8.38
C GLN A 165 -13.96 -14.70 -7.54
N LEU A 166 -12.94 -14.52 -6.69
CA LEU A 166 -12.80 -13.29 -5.90
C LEU A 166 -12.39 -12.11 -6.76
N GLU A 167 -11.46 -12.27 -7.71
CA GLU A 167 -11.10 -11.21 -8.66
C GLU A 167 -12.31 -10.84 -9.53
N MET A 168 -13.06 -11.82 -10.06
CA MET A 168 -14.28 -11.56 -10.83
C MET A 168 -15.35 -10.84 -10.00
N THR A 169 -15.53 -11.23 -8.73
CA THR A 169 -16.45 -10.56 -7.81
C THR A 169 -16.01 -9.10 -7.56
N ASN A 170 -14.72 -8.87 -7.32
CA ASN A 170 -14.19 -7.51 -7.12
C ASN A 170 -14.42 -6.65 -8.36
N VAL A 171 -14.17 -7.18 -9.56
CA VAL A 171 -14.44 -6.50 -10.84
C VAL A 171 -15.92 -6.16 -10.98
N ALA A 172 -16.81 -7.13 -10.77
CA ALA A 172 -18.25 -6.93 -10.87
C ALA A 172 -18.72 -5.80 -9.94
N PHE A 173 -18.38 -5.86 -8.66
CA PHE A 173 -18.77 -4.83 -7.68
C PHE A 173 -18.21 -3.45 -8.04
N GLN A 174 -16.93 -3.35 -8.43
CA GLN A 174 -16.31 -2.07 -8.76
C GLN A 174 -16.90 -1.47 -10.04
N VAL A 175 -17.08 -2.26 -11.09
CA VAL A 175 -17.67 -1.79 -12.36
C VAL A 175 -19.11 -1.35 -12.14
N THR A 176 -19.92 -2.16 -11.44
CA THR A 176 -21.28 -1.76 -11.09
C THR A 176 -21.29 -0.47 -10.28
N PHE A 177 -20.42 -0.31 -9.29
CA PHE A 177 -20.32 0.91 -8.51
C PHE A 177 -19.93 2.13 -9.37
N ASN A 178 -18.91 2.01 -10.23
CA ASN A 178 -18.47 3.07 -11.12
C ASN A 178 -19.58 3.51 -12.08
N VAL A 179 -20.32 2.54 -12.65
CA VAL A 179 -21.44 2.80 -13.57
C VAL A 179 -22.59 3.48 -12.84
N LEU A 180 -22.96 3.01 -11.65
CA LEU A 180 -24.01 3.64 -10.83
C LEU A 180 -23.62 5.06 -10.42
N LEU A 181 -22.35 5.27 -10.05
CA LEU A 181 -21.83 6.59 -9.69
C LEU A 181 -21.94 7.58 -10.87
N TYR A 182 -21.55 7.14 -12.06
CA TYR A 182 -21.69 7.92 -13.29
C TYR A 182 -23.16 8.20 -13.63
N TRP A 183 -24.01 7.17 -13.57
CA TRP A 183 -25.41 7.29 -13.94
C TRP A 183 -26.19 8.22 -13.00
N LEU A 184 -25.88 8.19 -11.70
CA LEU A 184 -26.55 9.03 -10.69
C LEU A 184 -26.01 10.46 -10.67
N TRP A 185 -24.69 10.67 -10.75
CA TRP A 185 -24.06 11.96 -10.44
C TRP A 185 -23.10 12.48 -11.54
N GLY A 186 -23.05 11.80 -12.69
CA GLY A 186 -22.29 12.22 -13.86
C GLY A 186 -20.78 11.96 -13.77
N ALA A 187 -20.02 12.63 -14.64
CA ALA A 187 -18.59 12.36 -14.81
C ALA A 187 -17.71 12.88 -13.65
N LYS A 188 -18.08 13.99 -12.99
CA LYS A 188 -17.21 14.66 -12.01
C LYS A 188 -16.84 13.75 -10.83
N PRO A 189 -17.76 13.01 -10.18
CA PRO A 189 -17.40 12.11 -9.08
C PRO A 189 -16.53 10.94 -9.52
N VAL A 190 -16.74 10.43 -10.75
CA VAL A 190 -15.90 9.37 -11.33
C VAL A 190 -14.47 9.87 -11.57
N VAL A 191 -14.32 11.09 -12.12
CA VAL A 191 -13.02 11.73 -12.28
C VAL A 191 -12.36 11.96 -10.93
N TYR A 192 -13.07 12.52 -9.95
CA TYR A 192 -12.58 12.71 -8.59
C TYR A 192 -12.07 11.39 -7.97
N MET A 193 -12.82 10.30 -8.14
CA MET A 193 -12.46 8.97 -7.63
C MET A 193 -11.18 8.44 -8.27
N LEU A 194 -11.12 8.37 -9.60
CA LEU A 194 -10.00 7.79 -10.34
C LEU A 194 -8.74 8.67 -10.26
N ALA A 195 -8.89 9.98 -10.43
CA ALA A 195 -7.78 10.91 -10.31
C ALA A 195 -7.27 11.00 -8.87
N GLY A 196 -8.15 10.89 -7.85
CA GLY A 196 -7.75 10.83 -6.45
C GLY A 196 -6.88 9.61 -6.17
N SER A 197 -7.23 8.45 -6.72
CA SER A 197 -6.40 7.24 -6.64
C SER A 197 -5.05 7.41 -7.33
N MET A 198 -5.02 7.94 -8.56
CA MET A 198 -3.76 8.18 -9.29
C MET A 198 -2.86 9.18 -8.57
N LEU A 199 -3.41 10.30 -8.09
CA LEU A 199 -2.64 11.32 -7.39
C LEU A 199 -2.17 10.80 -6.04
N GLY A 200 -3.06 10.16 -5.27
CA GLY A 200 -2.77 9.63 -3.93
C GLY A 200 -1.68 8.57 -3.92
N MET A 201 -1.67 7.67 -4.91
CA MET A 201 -0.62 6.66 -5.05
C MET A 201 0.58 7.13 -5.88
N GLY A 202 0.55 8.36 -6.40
CA GLY A 202 1.58 8.93 -7.28
C GLY A 202 2.23 10.16 -6.65
N LEU A 203 1.94 11.36 -7.16
CA LEU A 203 2.59 12.63 -6.73
C LEU A 203 1.98 13.26 -5.46
N HIS A 204 1.66 12.45 -4.45
CA HIS A 204 1.13 12.92 -3.17
C HIS A 204 2.18 12.74 -2.06
N PRO A 205 2.35 13.69 -1.11
CA PRO A 205 3.33 13.56 -0.01
C PRO A 205 3.34 12.22 0.73
N ILE A 206 2.17 11.58 0.85
CA ILE A 206 2.00 10.31 1.56
C ILE A 206 2.61 9.15 0.76
N SER A 207 2.60 9.18 -0.58
CA SER A 207 3.10 8.09 -1.44
C SER A 207 4.60 7.80 -1.30
N GLY A 208 5.36 8.70 -0.67
CA GLY A 208 6.77 8.48 -0.40
C GLY A 208 7.04 7.20 0.40
N HIS A 209 6.04 6.65 1.11
CA HIS A 209 6.15 5.35 1.76
C HIS A 209 6.50 4.23 0.76
N PHE A 210 5.90 4.18 -0.43
CA PHE A 210 6.20 3.14 -1.43
C PHE A 210 7.68 3.10 -1.84
N ILE A 211 8.37 4.24 -1.78
CA ILE A 211 9.81 4.33 -2.03
C ILE A 211 10.60 4.06 -0.75
N ALA A 212 10.19 4.67 0.35
CA ALA A 212 10.83 4.54 1.66
C ALA A 212 10.94 3.07 2.10
N GLU A 213 9.90 2.30 1.84
CA GLU A 213 9.71 0.96 2.36
C GLU A 213 10.69 -0.05 1.78
N HIS A 214 11.12 0.10 0.52
CA HIS A 214 11.86 -0.95 -0.17
C HIS A 214 13.04 -0.51 -1.04
N TYR A 215 13.32 0.79 -1.15
CA TYR A 215 14.48 1.27 -1.90
C TYR A 215 15.69 1.49 -1.01
N MET A 216 16.84 1.01 -1.47
CA MET A 216 18.12 1.06 -0.78
C MET A 216 18.78 2.43 -0.94
N PHE A 217 18.42 3.37 -0.07
CA PHE A 217 19.09 4.67 0.04
C PHE A 217 20.45 4.54 0.76
N LEU A 218 20.54 3.60 1.69
CA LEU A 218 21.77 3.21 2.37
C LEU A 218 22.10 1.75 2.05
N LYS A 219 23.32 1.52 1.56
CA LYS A 219 23.78 0.18 1.18
C LYS A 219 23.62 -0.81 2.33
N GLY A 220 22.98 -1.96 2.05
CA GLY A 220 22.75 -3.02 3.03
C GLY A 220 21.44 -2.88 3.82
N HIS A 221 20.71 -1.78 3.67
CA HIS A 221 19.38 -1.58 4.25
C HIS A 221 18.32 -1.60 3.16
N GLU A 222 17.51 -2.66 3.15
CA GLU A 222 16.50 -2.93 2.12
C GLU A 222 15.10 -2.45 2.49
N THR A 223 14.90 -2.13 3.76
CA THR A 223 13.64 -1.66 4.31
C THR A 223 13.92 -0.67 5.43
N TYR A 224 13.03 0.31 5.55
CA TYR A 224 13.17 1.45 6.45
C TYR A 224 11.84 1.74 7.09
N SER A 225 11.90 2.19 8.33
CA SER A 225 10.72 2.68 9.03
C SER A 225 10.64 4.21 8.98
N TYR A 226 9.43 4.72 9.14
CA TYR A 226 9.06 6.12 9.29
C TYR A 226 8.16 6.24 10.52
N TYR A 227 8.57 7.05 11.49
CA TYR A 227 7.83 7.23 12.76
C TYR A 227 7.19 8.62 12.88
N GLY A 228 6.89 9.27 11.75
CA GLY A 228 6.29 10.60 11.74
C GLY A 228 4.76 10.59 11.73
N SER A 229 4.16 11.79 11.66
CA SER A 229 2.72 12.03 11.85
C SER A 229 1.82 11.44 10.78
N LEU A 230 2.33 11.19 9.56
CA LEU A 230 1.52 10.61 8.49
C LEU A 230 0.98 9.21 8.84
N ASN A 231 1.63 8.51 9.78
CA ASN A 231 1.15 7.26 10.35
C ASN A 231 -0.29 7.31 10.89
N LEU A 232 -0.75 8.48 11.33
CA LEU A 232 -2.14 8.69 11.77
C LEU A 232 -3.16 8.48 10.65
N LEU A 233 -2.77 8.74 9.41
CA LEU A 233 -3.60 8.57 8.21
C LEU A 233 -3.31 7.24 7.49
N THR A 234 -2.20 6.59 7.81
CA THR A 234 -1.67 5.43 7.10
C THR A 234 -1.60 4.17 7.97
N PHE A 235 -2.42 4.09 9.02
CA PHE A 235 -2.54 2.93 9.91
C PHE A 235 -1.18 2.46 10.47
N ASN A 236 -0.26 3.38 10.75
CA ASN A 236 1.11 3.08 11.19
C ASN A 236 1.92 2.20 10.22
N VAL A 237 1.63 2.17 8.91
CA VAL A 237 2.43 1.41 7.93
C VAL A 237 3.91 1.80 7.96
N GLY A 238 4.23 3.03 8.38
CA GLY A 238 5.60 3.47 8.55
C GLY A 238 6.41 2.68 9.57
N TYR A 239 5.79 1.92 10.48
CA TYR A 239 6.49 0.91 11.30
C TYR A 239 6.82 -0.33 10.46
N HIS A 240 7.52 -0.11 9.36
CA HIS A 240 7.59 -1.05 8.25
C HIS A 240 8.52 -2.24 8.52
N ASN A 241 9.60 -2.02 9.28
CA ASN A 241 10.46 -3.11 9.72
C ASN A 241 9.68 -4.04 10.65
N GLU A 242 8.98 -3.47 11.63
CA GLU A 242 8.15 -4.18 12.59
C GLU A 242 7.02 -4.94 11.88
N HIS A 243 6.42 -4.31 10.87
CA HIS A 243 5.38 -4.87 10.03
C HIS A 243 5.87 -6.09 9.22
N HIS A 244 7.03 -5.98 8.57
CA HIS A 244 7.61 -7.10 7.82
C HIS A 244 8.01 -8.27 8.71
N ASP A 245 8.49 -7.99 9.92
CA ASP A 245 8.78 -9.04 10.90
C ASP A 245 7.49 -9.71 11.42
N PHE A 246 6.42 -8.93 11.61
CA PHE A 246 5.18 -9.41 12.23
C PHE A 246 3.90 -8.94 11.50
N PRO A 247 3.65 -9.40 10.25
CA PRO A 247 2.55 -8.90 9.42
C PRO A 247 1.15 -9.25 9.98
N SER A 248 1.07 -10.18 10.93
CA SER A 248 -0.19 -10.54 11.61
C SER A 248 -0.54 -9.63 12.79
N ILE A 249 0.31 -8.65 13.12
CA ILE A 249 0.05 -7.62 14.13
C ILE A 249 -0.57 -6.41 13.41
N PRO A 250 -1.77 -5.96 13.82
CA PRO A 250 -2.37 -4.75 13.23
C PRO A 250 -1.47 -3.53 13.43
N GLY A 251 -1.46 -2.63 12.46
CA GLY A 251 -0.66 -1.41 12.44
C GLY A 251 -0.75 -0.59 13.72
N ARG A 252 -1.95 -0.48 14.31
CA ARG A 252 -2.18 0.20 15.59
C ARG A 252 -1.28 -0.31 16.74
N ARG A 253 -0.87 -1.57 16.71
CA ARG A 253 -0.05 -2.23 17.74
C ARG A 253 1.43 -2.33 17.37
N LEU A 254 1.83 -1.98 16.14
CA LEU A 254 3.25 -1.96 15.73
C LEU A 254 4.15 -1.05 16.59
N PRO A 255 3.69 0.11 17.12
CA PRO A 255 4.49 0.87 18.07
C PRO A 255 4.92 0.07 19.31
N MET A 256 4.07 -0.86 19.77
CA MET A 256 4.40 -1.73 20.90
C MET A 256 5.46 -2.77 20.54
N VAL A 257 5.52 -3.21 19.28
CA VAL A 257 6.58 -4.12 18.80
C VAL A 257 7.94 -3.42 18.90
N LYS A 258 8.00 -2.18 18.39
CA LYS A 258 9.21 -1.35 18.49
C LYS A 258 9.65 -1.16 19.95
N GLU A 259 8.70 -0.88 20.85
CA GLU A 259 9.00 -0.69 22.27
C GLU A 259 9.53 -1.97 22.94
N ILE A 260 8.89 -3.11 22.70
CA ILE A 260 9.26 -4.40 23.33
C ILE A 260 10.64 -4.87 22.86
N ALA A 261 10.96 -4.69 21.58
CA ALA A 261 12.20 -5.14 20.95
C ALA A 261 13.08 -3.96 20.52
N ALA A 262 13.11 -2.88 21.32
CA ALA A 262 13.78 -1.63 20.98
C ALA A 262 15.26 -1.80 20.59
N GLU A 263 15.97 -2.73 21.23
CA GLU A 263 17.37 -3.05 20.91
C GLU A 263 17.61 -3.54 19.46
N TYR A 264 16.55 -3.96 18.75
CA TYR A 264 16.63 -4.38 17.34
C TYR A 264 16.17 -3.30 16.36
N TYR A 265 15.40 -2.31 16.82
CA TYR A 265 14.76 -1.31 15.95
C TYR A 265 15.27 0.12 16.17
N ALA A 266 15.74 0.46 17.36
CA ALA A 266 16.05 1.85 17.74
C ALA A 266 17.19 2.47 16.91
N ASP A 267 18.21 1.67 16.58
CA ASP A 267 19.40 2.12 15.85
C ASP A 267 19.31 1.85 14.33
N LEU A 268 18.18 1.32 13.84
CA LEU A 268 17.99 1.13 12.40
C LEU A 268 17.83 2.48 11.69
N PRO A 269 18.38 2.63 10.48
CA PRO A 269 18.10 3.78 9.64
C PRO A 269 16.59 3.96 9.43
N GLN A 270 16.13 5.19 9.59
CA GLN A 270 14.72 5.55 9.55
C GLN A 270 14.54 6.88 8.78
N TYR A 271 13.37 7.05 8.17
CA TYR A 271 12.97 8.31 7.57
C TYR A 271 12.20 9.19 8.54
N THR A 272 12.41 10.49 8.42
CA THR A 272 11.66 11.52 9.17
C THR A 272 10.63 12.25 8.30
N SER A 273 10.69 12.10 6.98
CA SER A 273 9.78 12.74 6.02
C SER A 273 9.68 11.95 4.71
N TRP A 274 8.47 11.48 4.38
CA TRP A 274 8.19 10.86 3.06
C TRP A 274 8.26 11.86 1.90
N VAL A 275 8.01 13.15 2.15
CA VAL A 275 8.26 14.20 1.14
C VAL A 275 9.73 14.27 0.80
N LYS A 276 10.61 14.19 1.82
CA LYS A 276 12.06 14.17 1.59
C LYS A 276 12.47 12.92 0.82
N VAL A 277 11.87 11.76 1.10
CA VAL A 277 12.13 10.53 0.33
C VAL A 277 11.81 10.71 -1.15
N LEU A 278 10.64 11.28 -1.48
CA LEU A 278 10.28 11.57 -2.87
C LEU A 278 11.28 12.55 -3.52
N TYR A 279 11.64 13.60 -2.81
CA TYR A 279 12.60 14.60 -3.29
C TYR A 279 13.98 13.98 -3.55
N ASP A 280 14.52 13.25 -2.56
CA ASP A 280 15.82 12.59 -2.66
C ASP A 280 15.81 11.54 -3.78
N PHE A 281 14.73 10.75 -3.91
CA PHE A 281 14.60 9.79 -5.01
C PHE A 281 14.70 10.49 -6.37
N ILE A 282 14.09 11.67 -6.54
CA ILE A 282 14.16 12.42 -7.79
C ILE A 282 15.54 13.03 -7.99
N MET A 283 16.12 13.65 -6.97
CA MET A 283 17.27 14.53 -7.12
C MET A 283 18.63 13.83 -6.97
N ASP A 284 18.69 12.69 -6.28
CA ASP A 284 19.92 11.93 -6.08
C ASP A 284 20.20 11.05 -7.31
N ASP A 285 21.24 11.37 -8.08
CA ASP A 285 21.59 10.63 -9.29
C ASP A 285 22.17 9.22 -9.02
N THR A 286 22.45 8.89 -7.75
CA THR A 286 22.88 7.54 -7.35
C THR A 286 21.70 6.60 -7.06
N ILE A 287 20.48 7.15 -6.97
CA ILE A 287 19.26 6.41 -6.69
C ILE A 287 18.37 6.35 -7.93
N SER A 288 17.84 5.17 -8.22
CA SER A 288 16.93 4.92 -9.34
C SER A 288 16.00 3.75 -9.03
N PRO A 289 15.08 3.37 -9.94
CA PRO A 289 14.27 2.17 -9.73
C PRO A 289 15.10 0.88 -9.55
N TYR A 290 16.39 0.87 -9.94
CA TYR A 290 17.32 -0.23 -9.66
C TYR A 290 17.81 -0.32 -8.22
N SER A 291 17.57 0.70 -7.39
CA SER A 291 18.01 0.71 -5.98
C SER A 291 17.15 -0.21 -5.12
N ARG A 292 17.00 -1.48 -5.52
CA ARG A 292 16.20 -2.53 -4.87
C ARG A 292 17.08 -3.77 -4.67
N ILE A 293 16.84 -4.51 -3.58
CA ILE A 293 17.44 -5.85 -3.46
C ILE A 293 16.63 -6.83 -4.32
N LYS A 294 17.33 -7.50 -5.22
CA LYS A 294 16.80 -8.60 -6.04
C LYS A 294 17.61 -9.87 -5.75
N ARG A 295 16.95 -10.93 -5.30
CA ARG A 295 17.59 -12.19 -4.88
C ARG A 295 17.02 -13.38 -5.64
N LYS A 296 17.90 -14.34 -5.94
CA LYS A 296 17.47 -15.66 -6.40
C LYS A 296 16.89 -16.43 -5.21
N LEU A 297 15.66 -16.90 -5.34
CA LEU A 297 15.03 -17.72 -4.32
C LEU A 297 15.69 -19.10 -4.26
N LYS A 298 15.73 -19.68 -3.05
CA LYS A 298 16.25 -21.03 -2.80
C LYS A 298 15.12 -21.90 -2.24
N GLY A 299 15.00 -23.12 -2.72
CA GLY A 299 13.95 -24.06 -2.30
C GLY A 299 12.64 -23.89 -3.08
N GLU A 300 11.61 -24.60 -2.63
CA GLU A 300 10.28 -24.57 -3.26
C GLU A 300 9.54 -23.25 -2.97
N VAL A 301 9.04 -22.62 -4.03
CA VAL A 301 8.19 -21.44 -3.94
C VAL A 301 6.74 -21.88 -3.81
N LYS A 302 6.09 -21.51 -2.71
CA LYS A 302 4.67 -21.74 -2.42
C LYS A 302 3.87 -20.45 -2.60
N GLN A 303 3.02 -20.40 -3.61
CA GLN A 303 2.10 -19.30 -3.89
C GLN A 303 0.64 -19.76 -3.82
N GLU A 304 -0.24 -18.84 -3.42
CA GLU A 304 -1.71 -19.00 -3.48
C GLU A 304 -2.29 -18.52 -4.82
#